data_AF-A0A518GFQ0-F1
#
_entry.id   AF-A0A518GFQ0-F1
#
_cell.length_a   1.000
_cell.length_b   1.000
_cell.length_c   1.000
_cell.angle_alpha   90.00
_cell.angle_beta   90.00
_cell.angle_gamma   90.00
#
_symmetry.space_group_name_H-M   'P 1'
#
loop_
_entity.id
_entity.type
_entity.pdbx_description
1 polymer ?
#
loop_
_entity_poly.entity_id
_entity_poly.type
_entity_poly.pdbx_seq_one_letter_code
_entity_poly.pdbx_strand_id
1 'polypeptide(L)'
;MHDKQSEPWIHLGECPFCQGGLRRIRVCQSGTPAQHLFAMCDECEALWTAPDLDAAMSFPNLDAPQCPICAASLYGPGTGWATLEEIVGTPWAAAVQIDDPADDEGGVEGGAPENLAAGPPKKPLVSQGDSDPDADLTYGQDDPKPGC
;
A
#
# COMPACT_ATOMS: atom_id res chain seq x y z
N MET A 1 11.94 -33.55 -17.37
CA MET A 1 10.94 -33.03 -16.41
C MET A 1 11.49 -31.67 -16.01
N HIS A 2 10.97 -30.59 -16.60
CA HIS A 2 11.37 -29.25 -16.19
C HIS A 2 10.41 -28.87 -15.08
N ASP A 3 10.87 -28.95 -13.84
CA ASP A 3 10.20 -28.29 -12.72
C ASP A 3 10.03 -26.83 -13.09
N LYS A 4 8.78 -26.41 -13.21
CA LYS A 4 8.39 -25.05 -13.50
C LYS A 4 8.56 -24.29 -12.18
N GLN A 5 9.81 -23.99 -11.83
CA GLN A 5 10.10 -23.22 -10.62
C GLN A 5 9.34 -21.90 -10.73
N SER A 6 8.36 -21.72 -9.85
CA SER A 6 7.59 -20.51 -9.76
C SER A 6 8.54 -19.40 -9.31
N GLU A 7 8.59 -18.28 -10.01
CA GLU A 7 9.46 -17.18 -9.60
C GLU A 7 9.05 -16.66 -8.21
N PRO A 8 10.02 -16.40 -7.32
CA PRO A 8 9.73 -15.94 -5.98
C PRO A 8 9.02 -14.59 -6.00
N TRP A 9 8.13 -14.37 -5.03
CA TRP A 9 7.44 -13.10 -4.84
C TRP A 9 8.32 -12.17 -4.02
N ILE A 10 8.71 -11.04 -4.61
CA ILE A 10 9.52 -10.02 -3.94
C ILE A 10 8.62 -8.83 -3.58
N HIS A 11 8.49 -8.56 -2.28
CA HIS A 11 7.54 -7.58 -1.75
C HIS A 11 8.03 -6.93 -0.44
N LEU A 12 7.36 -5.87 0.00
CA LEU A 12 7.64 -5.16 1.25
C LEU A 12 6.56 -5.46 2.32
N GLY A 13 5.89 -6.60 2.22
CA GLY A 13 4.69 -6.91 3.00
C GLY A 13 3.40 -6.25 2.47
N GLU A 14 2.33 -6.40 3.26
CA GLU A 14 0.95 -5.98 2.92
C GLU A 14 0.79 -4.47 2.76
N CYS A 15 -0.09 -4.07 1.85
CA CYS A 15 -0.39 -2.67 1.60
C CYS A 15 -1.11 -2.03 2.80
N PRO A 16 -0.60 -0.94 3.39
CA PRO A 16 -1.23 -0.29 4.54
C PRO A 16 -2.50 0.48 4.13
N PHE A 17 -2.69 0.73 2.83
CA PHE A 17 -3.85 1.44 2.30
C PHE A 17 -5.04 0.51 2.05
N CYS A 18 -4.85 -0.58 1.28
CA CYS A 18 -5.95 -1.50 0.96
C CYS A 18 -6.01 -2.73 1.87
N GLN A 19 -4.94 -3.06 2.59
CA GLN A 19 -4.84 -4.21 3.50
C GLN A 19 -5.08 -5.59 2.84
N GLY A 20 -5.00 -5.68 1.52
CA GLY A 20 -5.16 -6.94 0.77
C GLY A 20 -3.97 -7.26 -0.13
N GLY A 21 -3.42 -6.25 -0.79
CA GLY A 21 -2.36 -6.45 -1.79
C GLY A 21 -0.96 -6.42 -1.20
N LEU A 22 -0.01 -7.02 -1.93
CA LEU A 22 1.41 -6.95 -1.61
C LEU A 22 2.05 -5.73 -2.29
N ARG A 23 2.91 -5.04 -1.54
CA ARG A 23 3.75 -3.95 -2.08
C ARG A 23 4.94 -4.57 -2.80
N ARG A 24 4.79 -4.84 -4.10
CA ARG A 24 5.82 -5.47 -4.93
C ARG A 24 6.70 -4.44 -5.60
N ILE A 25 7.95 -4.78 -5.89
CA ILE A 25 8.88 -3.86 -6.53
C ILE A 25 8.66 -3.86 -8.05
N ARG A 26 8.46 -2.68 -8.62
CA ARG A 26 8.44 -2.43 -10.07
C ARG A 26 9.81 -1.95 -10.53
N VAL A 27 10.20 -2.39 -11.72
CA VAL A 27 11.35 -1.88 -12.46
C VAL A 27 10.86 -1.08 -13.67
N CYS A 28 11.52 0.04 -13.95
CA CYS A 28 11.34 0.81 -15.17
C CYS A 28 12.71 1.19 -15.75
N GLN A 29 12.99 0.70 -16.94
CA GLN A 29 14.21 1.00 -17.73
C GLN A 29 13.88 1.87 -18.95
N SER A 30 12.64 2.36 -19.06
CA SER A 30 12.18 3.13 -20.19
C SER A 30 12.68 4.58 -20.12
N GLY A 31 13.34 5.03 -21.19
CA GLY A 31 13.69 6.45 -21.37
C GLY A 31 14.95 6.93 -20.64
N THR A 32 15.66 6.06 -19.92
CA THR A 32 16.90 6.40 -19.19
C THR A 32 17.93 5.27 -19.26
N PRO A 33 19.25 5.58 -19.17
CA PRO A 33 20.29 4.56 -19.10
C PRO A 33 20.34 3.83 -17.74
N ALA A 34 19.74 4.42 -16.69
CA ALA A 34 19.63 3.82 -15.37
C ALA A 34 18.22 3.26 -15.16
N GLN A 35 18.14 2.11 -14.48
CA GLN A 35 16.88 1.53 -14.04
C GLN A 35 16.30 2.31 -12.85
N HIS A 36 14.99 2.45 -12.82
CA HIS A 36 14.24 2.99 -11.70
C HIS A 36 13.52 1.86 -10.97
N LEU A 37 13.61 1.86 -9.64
CA LEU A 37 12.90 0.93 -8.78
C LEU A 37 11.97 1.71 -7.86
N PHE A 38 10.74 1.22 -7.74
CA PHE A 38 9.72 1.76 -6.84
C PHE A 38 8.78 0.64 -6.42
N ALA A 39 8.16 0.72 -5.25
CA ALA A 39 7.15 -0.24 -4.85
C ALA A 39 5.78 0.17 -5.40
N MET A 40 4.99 -0.84 -5.76
CA MET A 40 3.61 -0.70 -6.19
C MET A 40 2.77 -1.79 -5.54
N CYS A 41 1.61 -1.42 -4.98
CA CYS A 41 0.62 -2.41 -4.56
C CYS A 41 0.02 -3.10 -5.78
N ASP A 42 -0.03 -4.43 -5.77
CA ASP A 42 -0.60 -5.23 -6.87
C ASP A 42 -2.13 -5.22 -6.94
N GLU A 43 -2.81 -4.73 -5.91
CA GLU A 43 -4.27 -4.55 -5.90
C GLU A 43 -4.71 -3.11 -6.17
N CYS A 44 -4.24 -2.16 -5.36
CA CYS A 44 -4.73 -0.77 -5.40
C CYS A 44 -3.80 0.19 -6.15
N GLU A 45 -2.70 -0.30 -6.71
CA GLU A 45 -1.72 0.46 -7.50
C GLU A 45 -1.07 1.65 -6.76
N ALA A 46 -1.18 1.71 -5.43
CA ALA A 46 -0.46 2.68 -4.60
C ALA A 46 1.06 2.56 -4.81
N LEU A 47 1.77 3.69 -4.88
CA LEU A 47 3.19 3.79 -5.23
C LEU A 47 4.03 4.38 -4.09
N TRP A 48 5.21 3.80 -3.87
CA TRP A 48 6.26 4.33 -3.00
C TRP A 48 7.58 4.41 -3.76
N THR A 49 8.21 5.58 -3.76
CA THR A 49 9.51 5.81 -4.43
C THR A 49 10.72 5.55 -3.54
N ALA A 50 10.49 5.15 -2.30
CA ALA A 50 11.52 4.82 -1.31
C ALA A 50 11.15 3.52 -0.58
N PRO A 51 12.14 2.77 -0.06
CA PRO A 51 11.91 1.54 0.70
C PRO A 51 11.30 1.79 2.09
N ASP A 52 11.26 3.04 2.54
CA ASP A 52 10.61 3.43 3.78
C ASP A 52 9.08 3.39 3.61
N LEU A 53 8.44 2.53 4.39
CA LEU A 53 7.00 2.26 4.31
C LEU A 53 6.15 3.30 5.03
N ASP A 54 6.78 4.12 5.89
CA ASP A 54 6.16 5.30 6.49
C ASP A 54 6.23 6.51 5.54
N ALA A 55 6.93 6.38 4.40
CA ALA A 55 7.04 7.44 3.42
C ALA A 55 5.70 7.73 2.72
N ALA A 56 5.61 8.97 2.22
CA ALA A 56 4.46 9.41 1.45
C ALA A 56 4.22 8.52 0.23
N MET A 57 2.97 8.07 0.08
CA MET A 57 2.50 7.30 -1.06
C MET A 57 1.80 8.19 -2.09
N SER A 58 1.75 7.72 -3.32
CA SER A 58 1.02 8.37 -4.42
C SER A 58 0.24 7.33 -5.23
N PHE A 59 -0.64 7.78 -6.11
CA PHE A 59 -1.35 6.92 -7.05
C PHE A 59 -1.00 7.34 -8.48
N PRO A 60 -0.86 6.38 -9.42
CA PRO A 60 -0.69 6.71 -10.81
C PRO A 60 -1.97 7.37 -11.37
N ASN A 61 -1.83 8.10 -12.46
CA ASN A 61 -2.99 8.50 -13.25
C ASN A 61 -3.59 7.25 -13.91
N LEU A 62 -4.86 6.93 -13.61
CA LEU A 62 -5.53 5.74 -14.11
C LEU A 62 -5.72 5.74 -15.63
N ASP A 63 -5.88 6.92 -16.26
CA ASP A 63 -6.06 7.02 -17.71
C ASP A 63 -4.73 6.84 -18.46
N ALA A 64 -3.62 7.18 -17.82
CA ALA A 64 -2.29 7.13 -18.39
C ALA A 64 -1.25 6.84 -17.28
N PRO A 65 -1.13 5.58 -16.83
CA PRO A 65 -0.27 5.24 -15.72
C PRO A 65 1.19 5.37 -16.13
N GLN A 66 1.94 6.13 -15.33
CA GLN A 66 3.32 6.53 -15.63
C GLN A 66 4.26 6.18 -14.48
N CYS A 67 5.51 5.90 -14.82
CA CYS A 67 6.59 5.78 -13.85
C CYS A 67 6.72 7.10 -13.07
N PRO A 68 6.71 7.08 -11.72
CA PRO A 68 6.78 8.29 -10.91
C PRO A 68 8.13 9.02 -10.99
N ILE A 69 9.15 8.39 -11.59
CA ILE A 69 10.52 8.91 -11.67
C ILE A 69 10.82 9.49 -13.06
N CYS A 70 10.47 8.80 -14.16
CA CYS A 70 10.78 9.25 -15.53
C CYS A 70 9.56 9.58 -16.40
N ALA A 71 8.35 9.43 -15.88
CA ALA A 71 7.08 9.65 -16.60
C ALA A 71 6.85 8.74 -17.84
N ALA A 72 7.69 7.73 -18.06
CA ALA A 72 7.44 6.71 -19.09
C ALA A 72 6.21 5.85 -18.74
N SER A 73 5.61 5.19 -19.73
CA SER A 73 4.44 4.33 -19.51
C SER A 73 4.75 3.22 -18.51
N LEU A 74 3.90 3.08 -17.49
CA LEU A 74 4.05 2.09 -16.43
C LEU A 74 3.90 0.66 -16.93
N TYR A 75 3.15 0.44 -18.02
CA TYR A 75 2.88 -0.87 -18.61
C TYR A 75 3.52 -1.01 -20.00
N GLY A 76 4.50 -0.15 -20.29
CA GLY A 76 5.23 -0.15 -21.56
C GLY A 76 6.42 -1.12 -21.59
N PRO A 77 7.12 -1.20 -22.73
CA PRO A 77 8.33 -1.99 -22.86
C PRO A 77 9.43 -1.55 -21.88
N GLY A 78 10.15 -2.51 -21.30
CA GLY A 78 11.20 -2.24 -20.30
C GLY A 78 10.65 -1.89 -18.92
N THR A 79 9.39 -2.22 -18.65
CA THR A 79 8.78 -2.15 -17.32
C THR A 79 8.28 -3.52 -16.90
N GLY A 80 8.29 -3.78 -15.59
CA GLY A 80 7.90 -5.09 -15.07
C GLY A 80 7.96 -5.15 -13.56
N TRP A 81 7.68 -6.34 -13.03
CA TRP A 81 8.05 -6.68 -11.65
C TRP A 81 9.55 -6.93 -11.61
N ALA A 82 10.22 -6.35 -10.61
CA ALA A 82 11.65 -6.48 -10.47
C ALA A 82 12.03 -7.91 -10.06
N THR A 83 13.11 -8.40 -10.67
CA THR A 83 13.77 -9.65 -10.31
C THR A 83 14.73 -9.43 -9.14
N LEU A 84 15.19 -10.53 -8.51
CA LEU A 84 16.18 -10.44 -7.44
C LEU A 84 17.49 -9.79 -7.92
N GLU A 85 17.92 -10.12 -9.14
CA GLU A 85 19.12 -9.56 -9.76
C GLU A 85 19.04 -8.04 -9.92
N GLU A 86 17.87 -7.51 -10.27
CA GLU A 86 17.64 -6.07 -10.41
C GLU A 86 17.61 -5.34 -9.07
N ILE A 87 17.23 -6.02 -7.99
CA ILE A 87 17.13 -5.43 -6.65
C ILE A 87 18.46 -5.45 -5.91
N VAL A 88 19.30 -6.46 -6.15
CA VAL A 88 20.60 -6.61 -5.48
C VAL A 88 21.47 -5.37 -5.69
N GLY A 89 22.08 -4.89 -4.59
CA GLY A 89 22.93 -3.70 -4.61
C GLY A 89 22.17 -2.37 -4.57
N THR A 90 20.83 -2.40 -4.46
CA THR A 90 20.01 -1.20 -4.28
C THR A 90 19.50 -1.09 -2.82
N PRO A 91 19.03 0.10 -2.38
CA PRO A 91 18.43 0.25 -1.05
C PRO A 91 17.21 -0.65 -0.81
N TRP A 92 16.53 -1.11 -1.86
CA TRP A 92 15.37 -1.99 -1.76
C TRP A 92 15.75 -3.39 -1.26
N ALA A 93 16.97 -3.87 -1.53
CA ALA A 93 17.41 -5.21 -1.14
C ALA A 93 17.35 -5.46 0.37
N ALA A 94 17.50 -4.41 1.19
CA ALA A 94 17.44 -4.51 2.64
C ALA A 94 16.00 -4.47 3.21
N ALA A 95 15.02 -4.11 2.38
CA ALA A 95 13.63 -3.90 2.81
C ALA A 95 12.68 -5.00 2.30
N VAL A 96 13.06 -5.72 1.25
CA VAL A 96 12.21 -6.75 0.64
C VAL A 96 12.22 -8.08 1.38
N GLN A 97 11.06 -8.72 1.38
CA GLN A 97 10.78 -10.11 1.73
C GLN A 97 10.66 -10.92 0.44
N ILE A 98 11.04 -12.20 0.51
CA ILE A 98 11.07 -13.13 -0.63
C ILE A 98 10.29 -14.37 -0.22
N ASP A 99 9.12 -14.57 -0.83
CA ASP A 99 8.26 -15.73 -0.60
C ASP A 99 8.31 -16.67 -1.81
N ASP A 100 8.37 -17.99 -1.58
CA ASP A 100 8.28 -18.99 -2.64
C ASP A 100 6.80 -19.35 -2.89
N PRO A 101 6.29 -19.27 -4.13
CA PRO A 101 4.90 -19.63 -4.42
C PRO A 101 4.60 -21.12 -4.17
N ALA A 102 5.61 -21.97 -4.02
CA ALA A 102 5.46 -23.39 -3.73
C ALA A 102 5.26 -23.70 -2.23
N ASP A 103 5.49 -22.73 -1.34
CA ASP A 103 5.38 -22.91 0.12
C ASP A 103 3.96 -22.67 0.67
N ASP A 104 2.92 -22.58 -0.18
CA ASP A 104 1.50 -22.61 0.22
C ASP A 104 1.06 -24.03 0.66
N GLU A 105 1.93 -24.77 1.33
CA GLU A 105 1.58 -25.99 2.06
C GLU A 105 1.11 -25.60 3.47
N GLY A 106 -0.05 -24.94 3.57
CA GLY A 106 -0.88 -24.89 4.79
C GLY A 106 -0.13 -24.74 6.12
N GLY A 107 0.66 -23.67 6.29
CA GLY A 107 1.36 -23.36 7.54
C GLY A 107 0.52 -22.58 8.54
N VAL A 108 -0.66 -23.08 8.93
CA VAL A 108 -1.25 -22.68 10.22
C VAL A 108 -0.60 -23.53 11.30
N GLU A 109 0.39 -23.00 12.02
CA GLU A 109 0.60 -23.25 13.46
C GLU A 109 1.88 -22.55 13.99
N GLY A 110 1.68 -21.65 14.97
CA GLY A 110 2.53 -21.62 16.15
C GLY A 110 3.31 -20.33 16.42
N GLY A 111 2.81 -19.52 17.36
CA GLY A 111 3.72 -18.77 18.26
C GLY A 111 3.36 -17.32 18.56
N ALA A 112 2.14 -17.02 19.00
CA ALA A 112 1.97 -15.87 19.88
C ALA A 112 2.70 -16.17 21.21
N PRO A 113 3.62 -15.32 21.70
CA PRO A 113 4.03 -15.40 23.09
C PRO A 113 2.90 -14.82 23.95
N GLU A 114 1.99 -15.69 24.36
CA GLU A 114 1.18 -15.50 25.54
C GLU A 114 2.07 -15.58 26.78
N ASN A 115 2.29 -14.43 27.44
CA ASN A 115 2.46 -14.40 28.88
C ASN A 115 1.80 -13.15 29.49
N LEU A 116 0.60 -13.43 30.00
CA LEU A 116 -0.04 -12.83 31.16
C LEU A 116 1.00 -12.69 32.31
N ALA A 117 1.02 -11.74 33.24
CA ALA A 117 -0.05 -10.97 33.86
C ALA A 117 0.54 -9.82 34.70
N ALA A 118 -0.23 -8.74 34.87
CA ALA A 118 -0.61 -8.12 36.16
C ALA A 118 -1.14 -6.70 35.87
N GLY A 119 -2.40 -6.32 36.06
CA GLY A 119 -3.60 -6.97 36.57
C GLY A 119 -4.75 -5.95 36.49
N PRO A 120 -6.01 -6.32 36.69
CA PRO A 120 -7.10 -5.36 36.90
C PRO A 120 -7.62 -5.44 38.35
N PRO A 121 -8.64 -4.69 38.79
CA PRO A 121 -9.41 -3.66 38.08
C PRO A 121 -9.59 -2.35 38.88
N LYS A 122 -10.14 -1.31 38.24
CA LYS A 122 -11.34 -0.59 38.72
C LYS A 122 -11.88 0.37 37.64
N LYS A 123 -13.11 0.06 37.21
CA LYS A 123 -14.06 0.89 36.44
C LYS A 123 -14.60 2.03 37.33
N PRO A 124 -15.63 2.80 36.91
CA PRO A 124 -15.85 3.55 35.67
C PRO A 124 -16.11 5.05 36.01
N LEU A 125 -16.09 5.96 35.04
CA LEU A 125 -16.91 7.18 35.16
C LEU A 125 -17.62 7.47 33.84
N VAL A 126 -18.89 7.10 33.88
CA VAL A 126 -19.96 7.60 33.02
C VAL A 126 -20.16 9.07 33.38
N SER A 127 -20.30 9.92 32.38
CA SER A 127 -21.03 11.18 32.52
C SER A 127 -21.86 11.36 31.27
N GLN A 128 -23.15 11.00 31.42
CA GLN A 128 -24.21 11.47 30.56
C GLN A 128 -24.33 12.99 30.72
N GLY A 129 -24.51 13.67 29.61
CA GLY A 129 -25.02 15.04 29.55
C GLY A 129 -26.07 15.07 28.45
N ASP A 130 -27.29 14.68 28.82
CA ASP A 130 -28.51 15.03 28.09
C ASP A 130 -28.90 16.49 28.41
N SER A 131 -29.64 17.13 27.49
CA SER A 131 -30.23 18.50 27.44
C SER A 131 -29.49 19.39 26.42
N ASP A 132 -30.04 19.91 25.33
CA ASP A 132 -31.42 20.12 24.90
C ASP A 132 -31.45 20.29 23.35
N PRO A 133 -32.61 20.15 22.69
CA PRO A 133 -32.79 20.19 21.24
C PRO A 133 -33.28 21.56 20.75
N ASP A 134 -32.44 22.34 20.07
CA ASP A 134 -32.90 23.35 19.10
C ASP A 134 -31.70 23.97 18.36
N ALA A 135 -31.47 23.53 17.13
CA ALA A 135 -30.70 24.28 16.15
C ALA A 135 -31.26 23.93 14.76
N ASP A 136 -32.51 24.35 14.57
CA ASP A 136 -33.05 24.72 13.27
C ASP A 136 -32.15 25.80 12.65
N LEU A 137 -31.14 25.37 11.91
CA LEU A 137 -30.40 26.23 10.99
C LEU A 137 -30.90 25.95 9.57
N THR A 138 -32.14 26.37 9.33
CA THR A 138 -32.54 27.13 8.14
C THR A 138 -31.62 26.96 6.93
N TYR A 139 -32.00 26.01 6.07
CA TYR A 139 -31.61 25.93 4.68
C TYR A 139 -31.70 27.31 4.03
N GLY A 140 -30.61 27.75 3.39
CA GLY A 140 -30.50 29.03 2.70
C GLY A 140 -31.57 29.24 1.64
N GLN A 141 -32.63 29.94 2.01
CA GLN A 141 -33.53 30.63 1.09
C GLN A 141 -32.98 32.02 0.81
N ASP A 142 -32.07 32.11 -0.15
CA ASP A 142 -31.74 33.36 -0.83
C ASP A 142 -31.71 33.09 -2.34
N ASP A 143 -32.89 32.78 -2.90
CA ASP A 143 -33.14 32.91 -4.33
C ASP A 143 -33.57 34.36 -4.62
N PRO A 144 -32.80 35.13 -5.39
CA PRO A 144 -33.13 36.51 -5.69
C PRO A 144 -34.36 36.60 -6.61
N LYS A 145 -35.37 37.35 -6.16
CA LYS A 145 -36.51 37.82 -6.97
C LYS A 145 -36.02 38.56 -8.22
N PRO A 146 -36.39 38.16 -9.44
CA PRO A 146 -36.29 39.05 -10.59
C PRO A 146 -37.49 39.99 -10.57
N GLY A 147 -37.24 41.24 -10.17
CA GLY A 147 -38.10 42.38 -10.45
C GLY A 147 -37.55 43.15 -11.64
N CYS A 148 -38.31 43.17 -12.74
CA CYS A 148 -38.58 44.26 -13.68
C CYS A 148 -39.27 43.69 -14.92
#